data_AF-A0A9D6TZJ3-F1
#
_entry.id   AF-A0A9D6TZJ3-F1
#
_cell.length_a   1.000
_cell.length_b   1.000
_cell.length_c   1.000
_cell.angle_alpha   90.00
_cell.angle_beta   90.00
_cell.angle_gamma   90.00
#
_symmetry.space_group_name_H-M   'P 1'
#
loop_
_entity.id
_entity.type
_entity.pdbx_description
1 polymer ?
#
loop_
_entity_poly.entity_id
_entity_poly.type
_entity_poly.pdbx_seq_one_letter_code
_entity_poly.pdbx_strand_id
1 'polypeptide(L)'
;NLENKVAKIIASAIPIKDNSKKTRTPRKQPGPVVSQTAIGNGNVQVNGDAIITQTLVRQVVAEVKPGTEHITDEHASELLTRIHELVDLHNRVKRSQVTPQHYWLRLNRYCKVPKYRLIKAIDYQKALAWCRKQLAILRNTKTAQKKDPNWRASKIRYIQTNLRKLSLETPYRQYLANTFGKLSTSVLDDQELQNAYNWIATQKRKLQ
;
A
#
# COMPACT_ATOMS: atom_id res chain seq x y z
N ASN A 1 18.27 -40.96 -70.45
CA ASN A 1 19.42 -41.51 -69.72
C ASN A 1 19.11 -41.63 -68.24
N LEU A 2 18.60 -42.79 -67.84
CA LEU A 2 18.15 -43.12 -66.48
C LEU A 2 19.31 -43.36 -65.48
N GLU A 3 20.56 -43.21 -65.92
CA GLU A 3 21.75 -43.45 -65.10
C GLU A 3 22.10 -42.30 -64.15
N ASN A 4 21.43 -41.14 -64.28
CA ASN A 4 21.67 -39.96 -63.42
C ASN A 4 20.68 -39.77 -62.26
N LYS A 5 19.88 -40.80 -61.90
CA LYS A 5 18.91 -40.69 -60.79
C LYS A 5 19.10 -41.67 -59.63
N VAL A 6 20.03 -42.62 -59.73
CA VAL A 6 20.31 -43.61 -58.67
C VAL A 6 21.58 -43.26 -57.86
N ALA A 7 22.51 -42.48 -58.42
CA ALA A 7 23.77 -42.12 -57.76
C ALA A 7 23.65 -41.05 -56.64
N LYS A 8 22.44 -40.59 -56.29
CA LYS A 8 22.21 -39.52 -55.30
C LYS A 8 21.57 -39.98 -53.98
N ILE A 9 21.44 -41.29 -53.74
CA ILE A 9 20.74 -41.83 -52.55
C ILE A 9 21.65 -42.58 -51.57
N ILE A 10 22.91 -42.88 -51.90
CA ILE A 10 23.83 -43.60 -50.98
C ILE A 10 25.01 -42.68 -50.63
N ALA A 11 24.69 -41.55 -50.00
CA ALA A 11 25.66 -40.71 -49.33
C ALA A 11 25.96 -41.28 -47.92
N SER A 12 27.25 -41.32 -47.59
CA SER A 12 27.82 -41.21 -46.23
C SER A 12 27.70 -42.38 -45.24
N ALA A 13 28.00 -43.61 -45.66
CA ALA A 13 28.42 -44.66 -44.73
C ALA A 13 29.91 -44.50 -44.39
N ILE A 14 30.20 -43.99 -43.19
CA ILE A 14 31.55 -43.86 -42.60
C ILE A 14 31.92 -45.16 -41.88
N PRO A 15 33.18 -45.64 -41.99
CA PRO A 15 33.58 -47.00 -41.61
C PRO A 15 33.81 -47.25 -40.11
N ILE A 16 33.72 -48.54 -39.80
CA ILE A 16 33.85 -49.26 -38.53
C ILE A 16 35.23 -49.09 -37.89
N LYS A 17 35.28 -48.89 -36.57
CA LYS A 17 36.46 -49.22 -35.73
C LYS A 17 36.07 -50.02 -34.49
N ASP A 18 36.53 -51.27 -34.55
CA ASP A 18 37.05 -52.20 -33.56
C ASP A 18 36.60 -52.18 -32.08
N ASN A 19 36.44 -53.41 -31.60
CA ASN A 19 35.63 -53.88 -30.49
C ASN A 19 36.55 -54.33 -29.35
N SER A 20 36.88 -53.44 -28.41
CA SER A 20 37.54 -53.82 -27.16
C SER A 20 36.53 -53.84 -26.00
N LYS A 21 36.24 -55.05 -25.50
CA LYS A 21 35.34 -55.32 -24.37
C LYS A 21 35.88 -54.69 -23.08
N LYS A 22 35.21 -53.66 -22.55
CA LYS A 22 35.40 -53.17 -21.17
C LYS A 22 34.40 -53.85 -20.23
N THR A 23 34.92 -54.59 -19.27
CA THR A 23 34.18 -55.31 -18.22
C THR A 23 33.38 -54.32 -17.36
N ARG A 24 32.06 -54.53 -17.22
CA ARG A 24 31.16 -53.67 -16.43
C ARG A 24 31.37 -53.95 -14.94
N THR A 25 31.61 -52.90 -14.15
CA THR A 25 31.59 -52.96 -12.68
C THR A 25 30.16 -53.20 -12.17
N PRO A 26 29.98 -53.95 -11.06
CA PRO A 26 28.66 -54.22 -10.51
C PRO A 26 27.98 -52.94 -10.00
N ARG A 27 26.68 -52.83 -10.27
CA ARG A 27 25.82 -51.70 -9.88
C ARG A 27 25.67 -51.67 -8.36
N LYS A 28 26.08 -50.55 -7.73
CA LYS A 28 25.90 -50.26 -6.30
C LYS A 28 24.40 -50.35 -5.95
N GLN A 29 24.02 -51.21 -5.01
CA GLN A 29 22.63 -51.28 -4.54
C GLN A 29 22.27 -50.02 -3.73
N PRO A 30 21.06 -49.46 -3.88
CA PRO A 30 20.62 -48.32 -3.08
C PRO A 30 20.43 -48.74 -1.62
N GLY A 31 20.99 -47.98 -0.68
CA GLY A 31 20.82 -48.19 0.75
C GLY A 31 19.39 -47.90 1.25
N PRO A 32 19.10 -48.17 2.54
CA PRO A 32 17.75 -48.02 3.09
C PRO A 32 17.26 -46.57 2.97
N VAL A 33 16.09 -46.40 2.35
CA VAL A 33 15.41 -45.11 2.24
C VAL A 33 14.73 -44.82 3.57
N VAL A 34 15.27 -43.89 4.35
CA VAL A 34 14.63 -43.42 5.58
C VAL A 34 13.59 -42.36 5.20
N SER A 35 12.31 -42.72 5.23
CA SER A 35 11.21 -41.77 5.03
C SER A 35 10.93 -41.03 6.34
N GLN A 36 11.19 -39.73 6.39
CA GLN A 36 10.82 -38.88 7.54
C GLN A 36 9.75 -37.88 7.08
N THR A 37 8.63 -37.86 7.81
CA THR A 37 7.51 -36.95 7.56
C THR A 37 7.41 -35.97 8.73
N ALA A 38 7.59 -34.67 8.46
CA ALA A 38 7.44 -33.62 9.46
C ALA A 38 6.22 -32.75 9.12
N ILE A 39 5.24 -32.68 10.04
CA ILE A 39 4.01 -31.88 9.89
C ILE A 39 4.03 -30.77 10.96
N GLY A 40 3.99 -29.51 10.55
CA GLY A 40 4.00 -28.34 11.45
C GLY A 40 4.86 -27.18 10.92
N ASN A 41 4.86 -26.05 11.64
CA ASN A 41 5.68 -24.87 11.32
C ASN A 41 6.89 -24.78 12.28
N GLY A 42 8.09 -24.51 11.74
CA GLY A 42 9.32 -24.37 12.51
C GLY A 42 10.17 -25.65 12.63
N ASN A 43 9.91 -26.65 11.79
CA ASN A 43 10.64 -27.93 11.82
C ASN A 43 12.04 -27.78 11.21
N VAL A 44 13.06 -28.24 11.94
CA VAL A 44 14.44 -28.37 11.44
C VAL A 44 14.81 -29.84 11.49
N GLN A 45 15.04 -30.45 10.33
CA GLN A 45 15.45 -31.85 10.21
C GLN A 45 16.94 -31.88 9.86
N VAL A 46 17.76 -32.48 10.73
CA VAL A 46 19.21 -32.56 10.58
C VAL A 46 19.64 -34.02 10.62
N ASN A 47 20.56 -34.40 9.73
CA ASN A 47 21.22 -35.70 9.76
C ASN A 47 22.65 -35.51 10.29
N GLY A 48 22.81 -35.56 11.62
CA GLY A 48 24.04 -35.21 12.34
C GLY A 48 23.81 -34.15 13.42
N ASP A 49 24.89 -33.57 13.96
CA ASP A 49 24.80 -32.57 15.03
C ASP A 49 24.26 -31.23 14.52
N ALA A 50 23.26 -30.70 15.23
CA ALA A 50 22.59 -29.45 14.91
C ALA A 50 22.83 -28.41 16.01
N ILE A 51 23.38 -27.25 15.66
CA ILE A 51 23.47 -26.09 16.56
C ILE A 51 22.34 -25.12 16.19
N ILE A 52 21.29 -25.06 17.01
CA ILE A 52 20.18 -24.11 16.83
C ILE A 52 20.49 -22.86 17.65
N THR A 53 21.03 -21.82 17.00
CA THR A 53 21.21 -20.50 17.64
C THR A 53 19.94 -19.67 17.52
N GLN A 54 19.38 -19.25 18.66
CA GLN A 54 18.28 -18.28 18.69
C GLN A 54 18.85 -16.86 18.78
N THR A 55 18.54 -16.00 17.81
CA THR A 55 18.91 -14.59 17.84
C THR A 55 18.07 -13.86 18.89
N LEU A 56 18.67 -13.56 20.06
CA LEU A 56 18.02 -12.75 21.10
C LEU A 56 18.12 -11.25 20.74
N VAL A 57 17.06 -10.68 20.16
CA VAL A 57 16.97 -9.24 19.92
C VAL A 57 16.43 -8.55 21.18
N ARG A 58 17.31 -7.90 21.96
CA ARG A 58 16.91 -7.06 23.10
C ARG A 58 16.38 -5.72 22.59
N GLN A 59 15.09 -5.44 22.78
CA GLN A 59 14.51 -4.14 22.45
C GLN A 59 14.68 -3.16 23.61
N VAL A 60 15.48 -2.11 23.40
CA VAL A 60 15.54 -0.97 24.32
C VAL A 60 14.24 -0.19 24.17
N VAL A 61 13.36 -0.25 25.17
CA VAL A 61 12.11 0.51 25.20
C VAL A 61 12.40 1.85 25.86
N ALA A 62 12.37 2.93 25.08
CA ALA A 62 12.45 4.28 25.63
C ALA A 62 11.28 4.53 26.59
N GLU A 63 11.58 5.07 27.78
CA GLU A 63 10.57 5.49 28.74
C GLU A 63 9.70 6.60 28.15
N VAL A 64 8.40 6.35 28.04
CA VAL A 64 7.43 7.35 27.62
C VAL A 64 7.00 8.08 28.88
N LYS A 65 7.30 9.38 28.98
CA LYS A 65 6.75 10.27 30.02
C LYS A 65 5.57 11.04 29.45
N PRO A 66 4.31 10.59 29.67
CA PRO A 66 3.13 11.23 29.10
C PRO A 66 2.90 12.59 29.78
N GLY A 67 2.50 13.61 29.02
CA GLY A 67 2.01 14.88 29.56
C GLY A 67 3.04 15.96 29.89
N THR A 68 4.30 15.63 30.20
CA THR A 68 5.34 16.65 30.47
C THR A 68 6.10 17.05 29.19
N GLU A 69 6.49 16.06 28.39
CA GLU A 69 7.23 16.28 27.13
C GLU A 69 6.51 15.66 25.92
N HIS A 70 5.79 14.57 26.15
CA HIS A 70 5.11 13.79 25.13
C HIS A 70 3.59 14.00 25.15
N ILE A 71 2.93 13.61 24.06
CA ILE A 71 1.47 13.62 23.96
C ILE A 71 0.80 12.96 25.18
N THR A 72 -0.33 13.53 25.59
CA THR A 72 -1.20 12.92 26.60
C THR A 72 -1.87 11.65 26.03
N ASP A 73 -2.39 10.80 26.91
CA ASP A 73 -3.11 9.59 26.48
C ASP A 73 -4.39 9.93 25.70
N GLU A 74 -5.04 11.05 26.00
CA GLU A 74 -6.18 11.56 25.24
C GLU A 74 -5.79 11.89 23.79
N HIS A 75 -4.68 12.61 23.60
CA HIS A 75 -4.13 12.92 22.28
C HIS A 75 -3.72 11.65 21.52
N ALA A 76 -3.14 10.67 22.23
CA ALA A 76 -2.80 9.38 21.67
C ALA A 76 -4.04 8.61 21.18
N SER A 77 -5.13 8.64 21.96
CA SER A 77 -6.42 8.02 21.61
C SER A 77 -7.08 8.68 20.41
N GLU A 78 -7.04 10.02 20.31
CA GLU A 78 -7.56 10.71 19.12
C GLU A 78 -6.75 10.32 17.88
N LEU A 79 -5.41 10.30 17.95
CA LEU A 79 -4.58 9.86 16.83
C LEU A 79 -4.88 8.41 16.40
N LEU A 80 -5.06 7.51 17.37
CA LEU A 80 -5.46 6.13 17.11
C LEU A 80 -6.76 6.08 16.30
N THR A 81 -7.80 6.78 16.77
CA THR A 81 -9.10 6.87 16.08
C THR A 81 -8.93 7.38 14.65
N ARG A 82 -8.15 8.44 14.44
CA ARG A 82 -7.88 8.99 13.10
C ARG A 82 -7.15 8.01 12.18
N ILE A 83 -6.22 7.23 12.72
CA ILE A 83 -5.47 6.23 11.95
C ILE A 83 -6.39 5.07 11.55
N HIS A 84 -7.29 4.63 12.42
CA HIS A 84 -8.30 3.64 12.07
C HIS A 84 -9.24 4.15 10.96
N GLU A 85 -9.77 5.38 11.10
CA GLU A 85 -10.57 6.02 10.03
C GLU A 85 -9.82 6.06 8.69
N LEU A 86 -8.52 6.34 8.70
CA LEU A 86 -7.67 6.36 7.51
C LEU A 86 -7.52 4.99 6.88
N VAL A 87 -7.26 3.95 7.68
CA VAL A 87 -7.10 2.57 7.22
C VAL A 87 -8.41 2.07 6.61
N ASP A 88 -9.53 2.30 7.29
CA ASP A 88 -10.85 1.89 6.83
C ASP A 88 -11.19 2.56 5.50
N LEU A 89 -10.98 3.87 5.39
CA LEU A 89 -11.20 4.58 4.13
C LEU A 89 -10.25 4.08 3.04
N HIS A 90 -8.96 3.89 3.35
CA HIS A 90 -7.99 3.40 2.37
C HIS A 90 -8.41 2.04 1.81
N ASN A 91 -8.75 1.09 2.68
CA ASN A 91 -9.11 -0.28 2.31
C ASN A 91 -10.44 -0.35 1.56
N ARG A 92 -11.37 0.57 1.81
CA ARG A 92 -12.57 0.72 0.99
C ARG A 92 -12.22 1.24 -0.39
N VAL A 93 -11.47 2.34 -0.46
CA VAL A 93 -11.30 3.14 -1.68
C VAL A 93 -10.29 2.54 -2.65
N LYS A 94 -9.16 2.03 -2.15
CA LYS A 94 -8.06 1.47 -2.94
C LYS A 94 -8.10 -0.05 -2.99
N ARG A 95 -7.46 -0.62 -4.02
CA ARG A 95 -7.32 -2.07 -4.17
C ARG A 95 -6.31 -2.65 -3.18
N SER A 96 -5.22 -1.94 -2.92
CA SER A 96 -4.23 -2.39 -1.94
C SER A 96 -4.76 -2.19 -0.54
N GLN A 97 -4.74 -3.27 0.25
CA GLN A 97 -5.07 -3.20 1.66
C GLN A 97 -3.83 -2.79 2.44
N VAL A 98 -4.04 -1.95 3.46
CA VAL A 98 -2.99 -1.48 4.37
C VAL A 98 -3.42 -1.74 5.79
N THR A 99 -2.43 -2.01 6.63
CA THR A 99 -2.62 -2.17 8.07
C THR A 99 -2.43 -0.84 8.79
N PRO A 100 -2.90 -0.69 10.04
CA PRO A 100 -2.63 0.50 10.85
C PRO A 100 -1.12 0.79 11.00
N GLN A 101 -0.28 -0.25 11.08
CA GLN A 101 1.18 -0.10 11.20
C GLN A 101 1.78 0.67 10.01
N HIS A 102 1.22 0.51 8.80
CA HIS A 102 1.66 1.26 7.62
C HIS A 102 1.54 2.78 7.83
N TYR A 103 0.40 3.22 8.36
CA TYR A 103 0.17 4.64 8.62
C TYR A 103 0.94 5.15 9.84
N TRP A 104 1.09 4.32 10.88
CA TRP A 104 1.96 4.66 12.01
C TRP A 104 3.40 4.92 11.58
N LEU A 105 3.97 4.05 10.74
CA LEU A 105 5.33 4.25 10.22
C LEU A 105 5.47 5.58 9.46
N ARG A 106 4.45 5.95 8.68
CA ARG A 106 4.43 7.20 7.92
C ARG A 106 4.26 8.43 8.82
N LEU A 107 3.40 8.35 9.83
CA LEU A 107 3.21 9.41 10.81
C LEU A 107 4.48 9.63 11.63
N ASN A 108 5.08 8.55 12.14
CA ASN A 108 6.31 8.57 12.92
C ASN A 108 7.45 9.22 12.12
N ARG A 109 7.62 8.85 10.85
CA ARG A 109 8.58 9.51 9.93
C ARG A 109 8.28 11.00 9.73
N TYR A 110 7.01 11.37 9.59
CA TYR A 110 6.60 12.77 9.42
C TYR A 110 6.89 13.63 10.67
N CYS A 111 6.67 13.05 11.85
CA CYS A 111 6.98 13.68 13.14
C CYS A 111 8.45 13.50 13.56
N LYS A 112 9.27 12.78 12.79
CA LYS A 112 10.68 12.46 13.08
C LYS A 112 10.87 11.77 14.45
N VAL A 113 9.96 10.87 14.80
CA VAL A 113 10.00 10.08 16.04
C VAL A 113 9.98 8.58 15.73
N PRO A 114 10.55 7.72 16.59
CA PRO A 114 10.51 6.28 16.36
C PRO A 114 9.14 5.66 16.66
N LYS A 115 8.42 6.18 17.67
CA LYS A 115 7.07 5.74 18.07
C LYS A 115 6.16 6.95 18.25
N TYR A 116 4.87 6.80 17.95
CA TYR A 116 3.90 7.89 18.02
C TYR A 116 3.68 8.41 19.45
N ARG A 117 3.83 7.54 20.47
CA ARG A 117 3.79 7.94 21.88
C ARG A 117 4.93 8.87 22.29
N LEU A 118 5.97 8.97 21.46
CA LEU A 118 7.09 9.88 21.66
C LEU A 118 6.93 11.19 20.87
N ILE A 119 5.76 11.44 20.27
CA ILE A 119 5.45 12.74 19.67
C ILE A 119 5.42 13.77 20.80
N LYS A 120 6.11 14.90 20.60
CA LYS A 120 6.07 16.02 21.55
C LYS A 120 4.67 16.63 21.60
N ALA A 121 4.23 17.11 22.76
CA ALA A 121 2.90 17.72 22.89
C ALA A 121 2.68 18.89 21.89
N ILE A 122 3.72 19.69 21.64
CA ILE A 122 3.70 20.81 20.67
C ILE A 122 3.45 20.33 19.23
N ASP A 123 3.98 19.15 18.87
CA ASP A 123 3.84 18.56 17.54
C ASP A 123 2.50 17.84 17.34
N TYR A 124 1.64 17.77 18.36
CA TYR A 124 0.34 17.11 18.28
C TYR A 124 -0.54 17.66 17.15
N GLN A 125 -0.71 19.00 17.10
CA GLN A 125 -1.53 19.64 16.08
C GLN A 125 -0.99 19.39 14.66
N LYS A 126 0.33 19.30 14.52
CA LYS A 126 0.99 18.95 13.27
C LYS A 126 0.72 17.51 12.86
N ALA A 127 0.76 16.55 13.80
CA ALA A 127 0.40 15.16 13.56
C ALA A 127 -1.07 15.02 13.11
N LEU A 128 -1.97 15.72 13.79
CA LEU A 128 -3.40 15.71 13.50
C LEU A 128 -3.70 16.33 12.13
N ALA A 129 -3.06 17.46 11.81
CA ALA A 129 -3.15 18.08 10.49
C ALA A 129 -2.69 17.14 9.37
N TRP A 130 -1.64 16.34 9.61
CA TRP A 130 -1.19 15.32 8.67
C TRP A 130 -2.23 14.23 8.46
N CYS A 131 -2.84 13.70 9.54
CA CYS A 131 -3.91 12.69 9.42
C CYS A 131 -5.09 13.23 8.60
N ARG A 132 -5.55 14.45 8.90
CA ARG A 132 -6.61 15.13 8.13
C ARG A 132 -6.24 15.29 6.67
N LYS A 133 -4.98 15.66 6.38
CA LYS A 133 -4.46 15.77 5.00
C LYS A 133 -4.48 14.44 4.27
N GLN A 134 -4.05 13.34 4.91
CA GLN A 134 -4.10 12.01 4.30
C GLN A 134 -5.55 11.60 3.98
N LEU A 135 -6.49 11.90 4.89
CA LEU A 135 -7.91 11.60 4.69
C LEU A 135 -8.47 12.35 3.48
N ALA A 136 -8.14 13.64 3.37
CA ALA A 136 -8.54 14.47 2.23
C ALA A 136 -7.95 13.94 0.90
N ILE A 137 -6.70 13.50 0.89
CA ILE A 137 -6.06 12.89 -0.29
C ILE A 137 -6.80 11.63 -0.72
N LEU A 138 -7.14 10.75 0.23
CA LEU A 138 -7.89 9.51 -0.07
C LEU A 138 -9.29 9.81 -0.61
N ARG A 139 -10.01 10.75 -0.01
CA ARG A 139 -11.34 11.19 -0.48
C ARG A 139 -11.33 11.84 -1.85
N ASN A 140 -10.19 12.34 -2.31
CA ASN A 140 -10.05 12.94 -3.64
C ASN A 140 -9.59 11.94 -4.72
N THR A 141 -9.48 10.66 -4.40
CA THR A 141 -9.19 9.64 -5.42
C THR A 141 -10.42 9.34 -6.27
N LYS A 142 -10.20 8.88 -7.52
CA LYS A 142 -11.27 8.61 -8.49
C LYS A 142 -12.31 7.59 -8.00
N THR A 143 -11.88 6.61 -7.21
CA THR A 143 -12.76 5.55 -6.70
C THR A 143 -13.52 5.95 -5.43
N ALA A 144 -13.11 7.04 -4.75
CA ALA A 144 -13.75 7.49 -3.52
C ALA A 144 -15.21 7.91 -3.76
N GLN A 145 -15.51 8.53 -4.90
CA GLN A 145 -16.86 8.96 -5.26
C GLN A 145 -17.88 7.81 -5.19
N LYS A 146 -17.50 6.59 -5.62
CA LYS A 146 -18.41 5.44 -5.63
C LYS A 146 -18.39 4.63 -4.33
N LYS A 147 -17.28 4.68 -3.58
CA LYS A 147 -17.02 3.75 -2.47
C LYS A 147 -17.09 4.39 -1.08
N ASP A 148 -17.00 5.71 -0.99
CA ASP A 148 -17.15 6.45 0.26
C ASP A 148 -18.56 7.06 0.35
N PRO A 149 -19.43 6.56 1.25
CA PRO A 149 -20.78 7.11 1.40
C PRO A 149 -20.78 8.57 1.85
N ASN A 150 -19.71 9.01 2.53
CA ASN A 150 -19.59 10.36 3.06
C ASN A 150 -18.86 11.31 2.08
N TRP A 151 -18.57 10.86 0.86
CA TRP A 151 -17.85 11.66 -0.13
C TRP A 151 -18.59 12.96 -0.45
N ARG A 152 -19.89 12.84 -0.77
CA ARG A 152 -20.74 13.99 -1.14
C ARG A 152 -20.84 15.01 -0.02
N ALA A 153 -21.16 14.57 1.20
CA ALA A 153 -21.24 15.42 2.37
C ALA A 153 -19.89 16.12 2.67
N SER A 154 -18.77 15.40 2.50
CA SER A 154 -17.43 15.97 2.68
C SER A 154 -17.13 17.07 1.66
N LYS A 155 -17.52 16.88 0.39
CA LYS A 155 -17.34 17.88 -0.67
C LYS A 155 -18.19 19.12 -0.43
N ILE A 156 -19.47 18.94 -0.09
CA ILE A 156 -20.38 20.05 0.24
C ILE A 156 -19.85 20.85 1.44
N ARG A 157 -19.42 20.17 2.52
CA ARG A 157 -18.83 20.84 3.69
C ARG A 157 -17.61 21.66 3.31
N TYR A 158 -16.71 21.13 2.48
CA TYR A 158 -15.55 21.88 2.01
C TYR A 158 -15.94 23.12 1.21
N ILE A 159 -16.87 22.96 0.26
CA ILE A 159 -17.38 24.05 -0.58
C ILE A 159 -17.94 25.16 0.32
N GLN A 160 -18.92 24.84 1.18
CA GLN A 160 -19.57 25.80 2.07
C GLN A 160 -18.59 26.48 3.03
N THR A 161 -17.64 25.72 3.58
CA THR A 161 -16.64 26.27 4.50
C THR A 161 -15.75 27.31 3.81
N ASN A 162 -15.27 27.02 2.59
CA ASN A 162 -14.38 27.94 1.89
C ASN A 162 -15.15 29.09 1.22
N LEU A 163 -16.40 28.89 0.82
CA LEU A 163 -17.27 29.97 0.34
C LEU A 163 -17.43 31.06 1.40
N ARG A 164 -17.73 30.65 2.65
CA ARG A 164 -17.86 31.57 3.78
C ARG A 164 -16.54 32.24 4.14
N LYS A 165 -15.44 31.49 4.17
CA LYS A 165 -14.12 32.01 4.56
C LYS A 165 -13.51 32.99 3.56
N LEU A 166 -13.82 32.82 2.28
CA LEU A 166 -13.23 33.61 1.19
C LEU A 166 -14.23 34.60 0.58
N SER A 167 -15.45 34.69 1.13
CA SER A 167 -16.54 35.54 0.63
C SER A 167 -16.84 35.35 -0.87
N LEU A 168 -16.82 34.11 -1.35
CA LEU A 168 -16.96 33.75 -2.77
C LEU A 168 -18.39 33.37 -3.17
N GLU A 169 -19.41 33.75 -2.40
CA GLU A 169 -20.79 33.31 -2.63
C GLU A 169 -21.35 33.78 -3.98
N THR A 170 -21.21 35.06 -4.31
CA THR A 170 -21.65 35.65 -5.58
C THR A 170 -20.94 35.04 -6.80
N PRO A 171 -19.59 35.02 -6.87
CA PRO A 171 -18.90 34.45 -8.03
C PRO A 171 -19.14 32.94 -8.17
N TYR A 172 -19.37 32.22 -7.06
CA TYR A 172 -19.72 30.81 -7.12
C TYR A 172 -21.11 30.56 -7.69
N ARG A 173 -22.14 31.34 -7.32
CA ARG A 173 -23.47 31.24 -7.91
C ARG A 173 -23.45 31.52 -9.40
N GLN A 174 -22.70 32.53 -9.83
CA GLN A 174 -22.49 32.82 -11.25
C GLN A 174 -21.80 31.65 -11.97
N TYR A 175 -20.77 31.07 -11.37
CA TYR A 175 -20.09 29.90 -11.91
C TYR A 175 -21.04 28.70 -12.08
N LEU A 176 -21.89 28.41 -11.09
CA LEU A 176 -22.87 27.32 -11.17
C LEU A 176 -23.91 27.55 -12.26
N ALA A 177 -24.43 28.78 -12.37
CA ALA A 177 -25.39 29.16 -13.40
C ALA A 177 -24.78 29.03 -14.81
N ASN A 178 -23.57 29.54 -15.02
CA ASN A 178 -22.93 29.55 -16.34
C ASN A 178 -22.44 28.16 -16.78
N THR A 179 -21.97 27.33 -15.84
CA THR A 179 -21.34 26.03 -16.17
C THR A 179 -22.36 24.89 -16.18
N PHE A 180 -23.32 24.90 -15.25
CA PHE A 180 -24.26 23.79 -15.05
C PHE A 180 -25.73 24.20 -15.19
N GLY A 181 -26.04 25.48 -15.35
CA GLY A 181 -27.43 25.97 -15.35
C GLY A 181 -28.15 25.79 -14.00
N LYS A 182 -27.42 25.62 -12.90
CA LYS A 182 -27.98 25.32 -11.57
C LYS A 182 -27.75 26.45 -10.58
N LEU A 183 -28.70 26.66 -9.68
CA LEU A 183 -28.66 27.73 -8.68
C LEU A 183 -28.14 27.28 -7.31
N SER A 184 -28.13 25.97 -7.04
CA SER A 184 -27.78 25.43 -5.73
C SER A 184 -26.82 24.24 -5.82
N THR A 185 -25.95 24.13 -4.82
CA THR A 185 -25.02 23.00 -4.67
C THR A 185 -25.72 21.68 -4.36
N SER A 186 -26.93 21.72 -3.76
CA SER A 186 -27.68 20.51 -3.42
C SER A 186 -28.15 19.72 -4.65
N VAL A 187 -28.37 20.40 -5.78
CA VAL A 187 -28.93 19.85 -7.03
C VAL A 187 -27.83 19.32 -7.97
N LEU A 188 -26.56 19.47 -7.60
CA LEU A 188 -25.44 19.03 -8.44
C LEU A 188 -25.35 17.51 -8.49
N ASP A 189 -25.09 16.94 -9.66
CA ASP A 189 -24.64 15.56 -9.77
C ASP A 189 -23.23 15.42 -9.14
N ASP A 190 -22.80 14.20 -8.85
CA ASP A 190 -21.51 13.96 -8.23
C ASP A 190 -20.34 14.43 -9.13
N GLN A 191 -20.43 14.32 -10.46
CA GLN A 191 -19.39 14.87 -11.35
C GLN A 191 -19.32 16.41 -11.27
N GLU A 192 -20.49 17.06 -11.32
CA GLU A 192 -20.59 18.52 -11.22
C GLU A 192 -20.12 19.02 -9.84
N LEU A 193 -20.42 18.28 -8.77
CA LEU A 193 -19.97 18.59 -7.42
C LEU A 193 -18.44 18.50 -7.30
N GLN A 194 -17.81 17.52 -7.94
CA GLN A 194 -16.35 17.44 -7.98
C GLN A 194 -15.75 18.62 -8.76
N ASN A 195 -16.38 19.06 -9.86
CA ASN A 195 -15.95 20.23 -10.62
C ASN A 195 -16.09 21.53 -9.81
N ALA A 196 -17.22 21.71 -9.13
CA ALA A 196 -17.43 22.81 -8.19
C ALA A 196 -16.38 22.83 -7.07
N TYR A 197 -16.07 21.67 -6.50
CA TYR A 197 -14.99 21.51 -5.53
C TYR A 197 -13.63 21.95 -6.08
N ASN A 198 -13.26 21.50 -7.29
CA ASN A 198 -11.99 21.82 -7.93
C ASN A 198 -11.86 23.33 -8.23
N TRP A 199 -12.96 23.96 -8.66
CA TRP A 199 -13.01 25.40 -8.89
C TRP A 199 -12.71 26.17 -7.60
N ILE A 200 -13.40 25.86 -6.50
CA ILE A 200 -13.15 26.51 -5.20
C ILE A 200 -11.72 26.26 -4.70
N ALA A 201 -11.22 25.04 -4.83
CA ALA A 201 -9.84 24.72 -4.45
C ALA A 201 -8.83 25.57 -5.24
N THR A 202 -9.11 25.83 -6.52
CA THR A 202 -8.30 26.70 -7.37
C THR A 202 -8.39 28.15 -6.94
N GLN A 203 -9.59 28.66 -6.63
CA GLN A 203 -9.77 30.03 -6.13
C GLN A 203 -9.04 30.23 -4.80
N LYS A 204 -9.16 29.28 -3.87
CA LYS A 204 -8.43 29.32 -2.61
C LYS A 204 -6.93 29.44 -2.83
N ARG A 205 -6.35 28.68 -3.76
CA ARG A 205 -4.91 28.74 -4.06
C ARG A 205 -4.50 30.08 -4.67
N LYS A 206 -5.39 30.80 -5.37
CA LYS A 206 -5.10 32.13 -5.94
C LYS A 206 -5.15 33.25 -4.90
N LEU A 207 -5.93 33.08 -3.84
CA LEU A 207 -6.13 34.07 -2.78
C LEU A 207 -5.18 33.89 -1.58
N GLN A 208 -4.40 32.81 -1.56
CA GLN A 208 -3.38 32.49 -0.54
C GLN A 208 -1.99 32.72 -1.11
#